data_AF-A0A8J6AIF7-F1
#
_entry.id   AF-A0A8J6AIF7-F1
#
_cell.length_a   1.000
_cell.length_b   1.000
_cell.length_c   1.000
_cell.angle_alpha   90.00
_cell.angle_beta   90.00
_cell.angle_gamma   90.00
#
_symmetry.space_group_name_H-M   'P 1'
#
loop_
_entity.id
_entity.type
_entity.pdbx_description
1 polymer ?
#
loop_
_entity_poly.entity_id
_entity_poly.type
_entity_poly.pdbx_seq_one_letter_code
_entity_poly.pdbx_strand_id
1 'polypeptide(L)'
;MAMDVMYSQGQDEQKGPVSPGVVRTQDSTPDSGPRFDPGPGANRSPLTTRSCGLAPVPVPSPAPIRTPPPARAHLERGVGGSAARPQPLGRRLPAAPSASPCTVRTAVRPASTWPVATDSVGVGWPYLECSRIREGNFLGWAFSFRLILAANRDEFYHRPSKAADFWGNNNEILSGLDMEEGKEGGTWLGISTRGKLAALTNYLQPRLDREARGRGELVSHFLTTDVDSLSYLKKVSTEGHLYNGFNLIAADLSTAKGDVVCYYGNRGDPEPVVLAPGTYGLSNALLETPWRKLCFGKQLFLEVVERSEALPKDALVAQLLDVLNNEEAQLPDPAIESQGREYVQPILSKYAAVCVRCPGYGTRTNTVILVDADGHVTFTERSMLDKDPFCWETSTHEFRLQS
;
A
#
# COMPACT_ATOMS: atom_id res chain seq x y z
N MET A 1 -2.93 -6.69 7.01
CA MET A 1 -1.98 -6.40 5.91
C MET A 1 -2.48 -5.20 5.10
N ALA A 2 -2.42 -4.00 5.67
CA ALA A 2 -2.23 -2.82 4.83
C ALA A 2 -0.74 -2.63 4.56
N MET A 3 -0.43 -1.95 3.48
CA MET A 3 0.93 -1.70 3.04
C MET A 3 0.91 -0.46 2.17
N ASP A 4 1.54 0.61 2.65
CA ASP A 4 1.90 1.74 1.81
C ASP A 4 3.22 1.40 1.15
N VAL A 5 3.24 1.17 -0.16
CA VAL A 5 4.47 1.03 -0.96
C VAL A 5 4.77 2.36 -1.61
N MET A 6 5.96 2.89 -1.38
CA MET A 6 6.52 3.99 -2.15
C MET A 6 7.75 3.51 -2.88
N TYR A 7 7.78 3.71 -4.19
CA TYR A 7 8.83 3.21 -5.08
C TYR A 7 9.28 4.32 -6.04
N SER A 8 10.60 4.46 -6.26
CA SER A 8 11.16 5.28 -7.32
C SER A 8 12.15 4.48 -8.18
N GLN A 9 12.05 4.65 -9.51
CA GLN A 9 12.94 4.04 -10.49
C GLN A 9 13.87 5.09 -11.14
N GLY A 10 15.17 4.83 -11.16
CA GLY A 10 16.13 5.62 -11.93
C GLY A 10 16.07 5.33 -13.44
N GLN A 11 16.46 6.30 -14.29
CA GLN A 11 16.63 6.05 -15.72
C GLN A 11 18.06 5.61 -16.04
N ASP A 12 18.20 4.57 -16.86
CA ASP A 12 19.47 4.05 -17.35
C ASP A 12 19.80 4.74 -18.71
N GLU A 13 20.82 5.61 -18.77
CA GLU A 13 21.20 6.33 -20.00
C GLU A 13 21.89 5.40 -21.02
N GLN A 14 21.11 4.58 -21.75
CA GLN A 14 21.64 3.79 -22.87
C GLN A 14 22.05 4.69 -24.06
N LYS A 15 23.32 5.09 -24.08
CA LYS A 15 23.94 5.80 -25.21
C LYS A 15 24.26 4.84 -26.37
N GLY A 16 23.29 4.64 -27.28
CA GLY A 16 23.44 3.87 -28.53
C GLY A 16 22.79 4.57 -29.74
N PRO A 17 23.46 4.70 -30.91
CA PRO A 17 23.00 5.60 -31.97
C PRO A 17 22.14 4.96 -33.08
N VAL A 18 21.12 5.71 -33.49
CA VAL A 18 20.71 6.01 -34.89
C VAL A 18 20.69 4.84 -35.91
N SER A 19 19.47 4.34 -36.18
CA SER A 19 19.06 3.72 -37.46
C SER A 19 18.95 4.77 -38.59
N PRO A 20 18.90 4.43 -39.91
CA PRO A 20 18.41 3.16 -40.48
C PRO A 20 19.19 2.56 -41.67
N GLY A 21 18.79 1.35 -42.08
CA GLY A 21 19.19 0.73 -43.36
C GLY A 21 18.09 -0.18 -43.92
N VAL A 22 17.63 0.10 -45.16
CA VAL A 22 16.54 -0.64 -45.84
C VAL A 22 17.10 -1.47 -46.99
N VAL A 23 16.78 -2.76 -47.05
CA VAL A 23 16.92 -3.60 -48.25
C VAL A 23 15.69 -4.53 -48.39
N ARG A 24 15.22 -4.71 -49.63
CA ARG A 24 14.21 -5.70 -50.06
C ARG A 24 14.76 -6.54 -51.21
N THR A 25 14.48 -7.84 -51.23
CA THR A 25 14.24 -8.75 -52.39
C THR A 25 13.99 -10.15 -51.80
N GLN A 26 12.90 -10.87 -52.12
CA GLN A 26 12.65 -11.71 -53.32
C GLN A 26 13.67 -12.86 -53.48
N ASP A 27 13.29 -14.13 -53.68
CA ASP A 27 12.01 -14.89 -53.59
C ASP A 27 12.37 -16.33 -53.08
N SER A 28 11.62 -17.46 -53.09
CA SER A 28 10.51 -17.98 -53.92
C SER A 28 9.87 -19.26 -53.29
N THR A 29 9.15 -20.08 -54.07
CA THR A 29 8.50 -21.39 -53.76
C THR A 29 8.67 -22.33 -54.99
N PRO A 30 8.26 -23.64 -55.07
CA PRO A 30 7.24 -24.36 -54.27
C PRO A 30 7.44 -25.89 -53.95
N ASP A 31 6.37 -26.47 -53.37
CA ASP A 31 6.00 -27.90 -53.22
C ASP A 31 6.78 -28.78 -52.18
N SER A 32 6.29 -29.95 -51.72
CA SER A 32 5.13 -30.76 -52.16
C SER A 32 4.31 -31.42 -51.02
N GLY A 33 3.18 -32.05 -51.39
CA GLY A 33 2.42 -33.01 -50.56
C GLY A 33 2.93 -34.47 -50.67
N PRO A 34 2.18 -35.51 -50.20
CA PRO A 34 0.71 -35.58 -50.07
C PRO A 34 0.15 -36.09 -48.68
N ARG A 35 -1.16 -36.39 -48.65
CA ARG A 35 -2.01 -36.73 -47.48
C ARG A 35 -2.17 -38.24 -47.24
N PHE A 36 -2.68 -38.66 -46.06
CA PHE A 36 -3.66 -39.76 -45.93
C PHE A 36 -4.45 -39.73 -44.58
N ASP A 37 -5.68 -40.29 -44.59
CA ASP A 37 -6.75 -40.39 -43.55
C ASP A 37 -7.83 -41.37 -44.12
N PRO A 38 -8.93 -41.87 -43.47
CA PRO A 38 -9.38 -41.85 -42.05
C PRO A 38 -9.98 -43.17 -41.45
N GLY A 39 -10.14 -43.22 -40.11
CA GLY A 39 -11.20 -43.97 -39.35
C GLY A 39 -11.23 -45.53 -39.41
N PRO A 40 -12.30 -46.22 -38.92
CA PRO A 40 -13.48 -45.76 -38.15
C PRO A 40 -13.91 -46.67 -36.93
N GLY A 41 -15.00 -46.31 -36.23
CA GLY A 41 -15.79 -47.20 -35.33
C GLY A 41 -15.62 -46.93 -33.81
N ALA A 42 -16.59 -46.54 -32.95
CA ALA A 42 -18.07 -46.58 -32.88
C ALA A 42 -18.70 -47.78 -32.12
N ASN A 43 -19.27 -47.55 -30.94
CA ASN A 43 -20.42 -48.31 -30.41
C ASN A 43 -21.24 -47.52 -29.35
N ARG A 44 -22.40 -48.05 -28.91
CA ARG A 44 -23.46 -47.33 -28.16
C ARG A 44 -23.72 -47.81 -26.71
N SER A 45 -24.55 -47.02 -26.02
CA SER A 45 -25.18 -47.13 -24.68
C SER A 45 -26.07 -48.41 -24.51
N PRO A 46 -26.78 -48.72 -23.37
CA PRO A 46 -27.41 -47.77 -22.42
C PRO A 46 -27.57 -48.16 -20.90
N LEU A 47 -28.09 -47.17 -20.13
CA LEU A 47 -29.03 -47.26 -18.99
C LEU A 47 -28.78 -48.21 -17.80
N THR A 48 -28.81 -47.64 -16.57
CA THR A 48 -29.82 -48.02 -15.56
C THR A 48 -30.00 -46.94 -14.48
N THR A 49 -31.21 -46.82 -13.94
CA THR A 49 -31.59 -45.89 -12.87
C THR A 49 -31.64 -46.58 -11.50
N ARG A 50 -31.30 -45.86 -10.41
CA ARG A 50 -31.90 -46.11 -9.08
C ARG A 50 -31.92 -44.84 -8.23
N SER A 51 -33.04 -44.64 -7.54
CA SER A 51 -33.34 -43.48 -6.70
C SER A 51 -33.48 -43.89 -5.23
N CYS A 52 -32.88 -43.12 -4.32
CA CYS A 52 -33.22 -43.15 -2.89
C CYS A 52 -33.19 -41.72 -2.32
N GLY A 53 -34.36 -41.23 -1.88
CA GLY A 53 -34.42 -40.38 -0.68
C GLY A 53 -34.65 -41.27 0.55
N LEU A 54 -34.86 -40.78 1.78
CA LEU A 54 -34.98 -39.42 2.31
C LEU A 54 -34.54 -39.47 3.80
N ALA A 55 -33.88 -38.42 4.29
CA ALA A 55 -33.87 -38.07 5.73
C ALA A 55 -33.37 -36.62 5.92
N PRO A 56 -34.11 -35.72 6.60
CA PRO A 56 -33.62 -34.37 6.91
C PRO A 56 -32.76 -34.36 8.18
N VAL A 57 -31.68 -33.57 8.18
CA VAL A 57 -30.87 -33.27 9.37
C VAL A 57 -31.57 -32.19 10.19
N PRO A 58 -31.68 -32.32 11.53
CA PRO A 58 -32.40 -31.35 12.36
C PRO A 58 -31.66 -30.00 12.48
N VAL A 59 -32.41 -28.90 12.33
CA VAL A 59 -31.90 -27.53 12.53
C VAL A 59 -31.88 -27.20 14.04
N PRO A 60 -30.77 -26.70 14.60
CA PRO A 60 -30.73 -26.25 15.99
C PRO A 60 -31.46 -24.91 16.15
N SER A 61 -32.51 -24.90 17.00
CA SER A 61 -33.20 -23.65 17.39
C SER A 61 -32.31 -22.78 18.29
N PRO A 62 -32.43 -21.43 18.22
CA PRO A 62 -31.57 -20.52 18.97
C PRO A 62 -31.83 -20.57 20.48
N ALA A 63 -30.76 -20.55 21.27
CA ALA A 63 -30.83 -20.41 22.72
C ALA A 63 -31.27 -19.00 23.14
N PRO A 64 -32.05 -18.83 24.24
CA PRO A 64 -32.58 -17.54 24.64
C PRO A 64 -31.50 -16.58 25.18
N ILE A 65 -31.62 -15.31 24.79
CA ILE A 65 -30.72 -14.22 25.20
C ILE A 65 -30.81 -14.00 26.72
N ARG A 66 -29.70 -14.14 27.44
CA ARG A 66 -29.59 -13.72 28.85
C ARG A 66 -29.29 -12.23 28.93
N THR A 67 -30.26 -11.45 29.43
CA THR A 67 -30.07 -10.05 29.81
C THR A 67 -29.18 -9.94 31.06
N PRO A 68 -28.18 -9.03 31.10
CA PRO A 68 -27.43 -8.76 32.33
C PRO A 68 -28.29 -7.97 33.34
N PRO A 69 -28.12 -8.19 34.66
CA PRO A 69 -28.77 -7.39 35.70
C PRO A 69 -28.17 -5.97 35.79
N PRO A 70 -28.94 -4.96 36.22
CA PRO A 70 -28.47 -3.58 36.31
C PRO A 70 -27.47 -3.37 37.46
N ALA A 71 -26.52 -2.46 37.27
CA ALA A 71 -25.56 -2.07 38.29
C ALA A 71 -26.25 -1.35 39.46
N ARG A 72 -26.02 -1.83 40.70
CA ARG A 72 -26.37 -1.09 41.91
C ARG A 72 -25.23 -0.18 42.33
N ALA A 73 -25.47 1.13 42.30
CA ALA A 73 -24.72 2.05 43.13
C ALA A 73 -25.07 1.82 44.61
N HIS A 74 -24.10 1.91 45.51
CA HIS A 74 -24.34 2.12 46.93
C HIS A 74 -23.33 3.12 47.49
N LEU A 75 -23.80 3.93 48.43
CA LEU A 75 -23.14 5.11 48.96
C LEU A 75 -22.76 4.90 50.43
N GLU A 76 -21.68 5.57 50.83
CA GLU A 76 -21.50 6.24 52.14
C GLU A 76 -21.10 5.48 53.43
N ARG A 77 -20.22 6.19 54.16
CA ARG A 77 -19.83 6.17 55.60
C ARG A 77 -18.58 5.33 55.90
N GLY A 78 -17.57 5.82 56.63
CA GLY A 78 -17.40 6.97 57.55
C GLY A 78 -16.28 6.56 58.55
N VAL A 79 -15.79 7.30 59.55
CA VAL A 79 -16.04 8.65 60.12
C VAL A 79 -14.75 9.12 60.83
N GLY A 80 -14.46 10.43 60.87
CA GLY A 80 -13.59 11.06 61.89
C GLY A 80 -12.21 11.57 61.40
N GLY A 81 -11.64 12.64 61.97
CA GLY A 81 -12.22 13.59 62.93
C GLY A 81 -11.16 14.47 63.63
N SER A 82 -11.48 15.76 63.86
CA SER A 82 -10.68 16.77 64.61
C SER A 82 -9.33 17.20 63.99
N ALA A 83 -8.81 18.42 64.22
CA ALA A 83 -9.40 19.65 64.78
C ALA A 83 -8.51 20.90 64.48
N ALA A 84 -9.05 22.07 64.87
CA ALA A 84 -8.35 23.34 65.15
C ALA A 84 -7.96 24.29 63.99
N ARG A 85 -8.02 25.58 64.33
CA ARG A 85 -7.76 26.81 63.55
C ARG A 85 -6.80 27.67 64.40
N PRO A 86 -6.09 28.68 63.86
CA PRO A 86 -6.73 29.97 63.58
C PRO A 86 -6.18 30.77 62.38
N GLN A 87 -6.81 31.93 62.16
CA GLN A 87 -6.47 33.01 61.19
C GLN A 87 -5.90 34.24 61.95
N PRO A 88 -5.52 35.40 61.36
CA PRO A 88 -6.06 36.14 60.19
C PRO A 88 -4.96 36.38 59.10
N LEU A 89 -4.85 37.42 58.24
CA LEU A 89 -5.57 38.67 57.85
C LEU A 89 -5.04 39.07 56.43
N GLY A 90 -5.71 39.72 55.48
CA GLY A 90 -7.11 40.14 55.30
C GLY A 90 -7.23 41.50 54.56
N ARG A 91 -8.27 41.70 53.72
CA ARG A 91 -8.55 42.90 52.85
C ARG A 91 -7.67 43.01 51.58
N ARG A 92 -8.13 43.55 50.43
CA ARG A 92 -9.35 44.34 50.06
C ARG A 92 -9.81 44.04 48.59
N LEU A 93 -10.92 44.62 48.14
CA LEU A 93 -11.65 44.47 46.86
C LEU A 93 -12.14 45.89 46.38
N PRO A 94 -12.82 46.11 45.23
CA PRO A 94 -12.73 45.52 43.86
C PRO A 94 -12.89 46.56 42.69
N ALA A 95 -13.05 46.05 41.45
CA ALA A 95 -13.90 46.56 40.35
C ALA A 95 -13.43 47.72 39.42
N ALA A 96 -14.14 47.86 38.28
CA ALA A 96 -13.83 48.70 37.11
C ALA A 96 -15.04 49.58 36.68
N PRO A 97 -14.87 50.47 35.67
CA PRO A 97 -15.97 50.88 34.78
C PRO A 97 -15.61 50.83 33.28
N SER A 98 -16.51 51.29 32.39
CA SER A 98 -16.43 51.14 30.93
C SER A 98 -17.10 52.29 30.13
N ALA A 99 -17.04 52.20 28.79
CA ALA A 99 -17.83 52.91 27.75
C ALA A 99 -17.33 54.25 27.15
N SER A 100 -17.79 54.52 25.91
CA SER A 100 -17.43 55.62 24.96
C SER A 100 -18.62 56.60 24.76
N PRO A 101 -18.63 57.62 23.83
CA PRO A 101 -18.93 57.38 22.38
C PRO A 101 -18.56 58.48 21.32
N CYS A 102 -18.96 58.27 20.03
CA CYS A 102 -19.35 59.26 18.97
C CYS A 102 -18.32 60.19 18.26
N THR A 103 -18.43 60.65 16.98
CA THR A 103 -19.18 60.22 15.74
C THR A 103 -18.67 60.88 14.41
N VAL A 104 -18.53 60.08 13.33
CA VAL A 104 -18.86 60.26 11.87
C VAL A 104 -18.86 61.63 11.14
N ARG A 105 -18.21 61.73 9.94
CA ARG A 105 -18.81 62.23 8.65
C ARG A 105 -18.03 62.05 7.30
N THR A 106 -18.64 61.29 6.38
CA THR A 106 -18.80 61.43 4.89
C THR A 106 -17.78 62.05 3.91
N ALA A 107 -17.43 61.28 2.86
CA ALA A 107 -17.36 61.65 1.41
C ALA A 107 -17.46 60.33 0.57
N VAL A 108 -18.49 60.05 -0.25
CA VAL A 108 -18.90 60.54 -1.60
C VAL A 108 -17.98 60.09 -2.77
N ARG A 109 -18.59 59.40 -3.75
CA ARG A 109 -18.01 58.94 -5.05
C ARG A 109 -18.70 59.66 -6.23
N PRO A 110 -18.15 59.61 -7.46
CA PRO A 110 -18.91 58.93 -8.52
C PRO A 110 -18.11 57.80 -9.24
N ALA A 111 -18.51 57.40 -10.46
CA ALA A 111 -18.15 56.08 -11.05
C ALA A 111 -18.20 56.02 -12.59
N SER A 112 -17.59 54.96 -13.15
CA SER A 112 -17.78 54.41 -14.51
C SER A 112 -17.65 52.86 -14.42
N THR A 113 -18.65 52.02 -14.68
CA THR A 113 -19.26 51.61 -15.98
C THR A 113 -18.24 50.97 -16.93
N TRP A 114 -18.42 49.76 -17.47
CA TRP A 114 -19.65 49.01 -17.83
C TRP A 114 -19.66 47.53 -17.31
N PRO A 115 -20.48 46.59 -17.82
CA PRO A 115 -21.87 46.38 -17.39
C PRO A 115 -22.13 44.98 -16.77
N VAL A 116 -23.37 44.73 -16.33
CA VAL A 116 -23.79 43.47 -15.70
C VAL A 116 -24.41 42.50 -16.72
N ALA A 117 -24.02 41.22 -16.62
CA ALA A 117 -24.86 40.05 -16.93
C ALA A 117 -24.78 39.08 -15.74
N THR A 118 -25.82 38.29 -15.49
CA THR A 118 -25.99 37.56 -14.22
C THR A 118 -25.74 36.05 -14.34
N ASP A 119 -25.45 35.46 -13.18
CA ASP A 119 -25.50 34.02 -12.85
C ASP A 119 -24.48 33.11 -13.56
N SER A 120 -23.91 32.08 -12.92
CA SER A 120 -24.15 31.52 -11.58
C SER A 120 -22.86 31.19 -10.81
N VAL A 121 -22.98 30.95 -9.51
CA VAL A 121 -21.86 30.84 -8.53
C VAL A 121 -20.84 29.77 -8.89
N GLY A 122 -19.56 30.12 -8.87
CA GLY A 122 -18.44 29.17 -8.94
C GLY A 122 -17.63 29.14 -7.64
N VAL A 123 -17.06 27.97 -7.33
CA VAL A 123 -15.91 27.83 -6.42
C VAL A 123 -14.87 26.97 -7.13
N GLY A 124 -13.97 27.62 -7.87
CA GLY A 124 -12.86 26.95 -8.53
C GLY A 124 -11.84 26.50 -7.49
N TRP A 125 -11.75 25.18 -7.28
CA TRP A 125 -10.60 24.60 -6.59
C TRP A 125 -9.38 24.66 -7.52
N PRO A 126 -8.18 25.02 -7.03
CA PRO A 126 -6.98 24.91 -7.83
C PRO A 126 -6.69 23.43 -8.07
N TYR A 127 -7.06 22.95 -9.26
CA TYR A 127 -6.63 21.65 -9.74
C TYR A 127 -5.10 21.72 -9.86
N LEU A 128 -4.39 21.00 -8.98
CA LEU A 128 -2.98 20.75 -9.17
C LEU A 128 -2.85 19.82 -10.38
N GLU A 129 -2.72 20.43 -11.57
CA GLU A 129 -2.30 19.71 -12.76
C GLU A 129 -1.01 18.97 -12.40
N CYS A 130 -1.04 17.63 -12.53
CA CYS A 130 0.16 16.81 -12.54
C CYS A 130 1.00 17.29 -13.74
N SER A 131 1.86 18.26 -13.48
CA SER A 131 2.39 19.14 -14.49
C SER A 131 3.50 18.41 -15.22
N ARG A 132 3.12 17.75 -16.32
CA ARG A 132 3.98 17.14 -17.34
C ARG A 132 5.29 17.90 -17.41
N ILE A 133 6.34 17.34 -16.79
CA ILE A 133 7.64 17.99 -16.64
C ILE A 133 8.11 18.34 -18.04
N ARG A 134 8.25 19.64 -18.32
CA ARG A 134 8.65 20.11 -19.63
C ARG A 134 10.09 19.70 -19.91
N GLU A 135 10.34 19.40 -21.17
CA GLU A 135 11.67 19.15 -21.72
C GLU A 135 12.62 20.29 -21.33
N GLY A 136 13.51 20.00 -20.38
CA GLY A 136 14.53 20.91 -19.89
C GLY A 136 15.87 20.21 -19.92
N ASN A 137 16.78 20.69 -20.77
CA ASN A 137 18.13 20.12 -20.90
C ASN A 137 18.95 20.35 -19.62
N PHE A 138 18.88 19.41 -18.68
CA PHE A 138 19.80 19.28 -17.55
C PHE A 138 20.75 18.11 -17.80
N LEU A 139 22.05 18.38 -17.75
CA LEU A 139 23.07 17.34 -17.89
C LEU A 139 23.18 16.53 -16.60
N GLY A 140 22.99 15.22 -16.68
CA GLY A 140 23.52 14.24 -15.73
C GLY A 140 22.90 14.24 -14.33
N TRP A 141 21.64 13.81 -14.22
CA TRP A 141 21.07 13.32 -12.94
C TRP A 141 21.41 11.84 -12.79
N ALA A 142 22.48 11.54 -12.04
CA ALA A 142 23.00 10.18 -11.89
C ALA A 142 22.52 9.56 -10.57
N PHE A 143 21.24 9.20 -10.52
CA PHE A 143 20.64 8.50 -9.37
C PHE A 143 21.50 7.30 -8.96
N SER A 144 22.14 7.37 -7.79
CA SER A 144 22.97 6.29 -7.24
C SER A 144 22.21 4.97 -7.02
N PHE A 145 20.87 5.04 -6.99
CA PHE A 145 19.97 3.90 -6.82
C PHE A 145 19.00 3.79 -8.01
N ARG A 146 18.99 2.62 -8.67
CA ARG A 146 17.99 2.27 -9.70
C ARG A 146 16.64 1.91 -9.10
N LEU A 147 16.63 1.40 -7.86
CA LEU A 147 15.42 1.12 -7.08
C LEU A 147 15.56 1.69 -5.66
N ILE A 148 14.60 2.52 -5.26
CA ILE A 148 14.34 2.86 -3.86
C ILE A 148 12.91 2.46 -3.56
N LEU A 149 12.71 1.46 -2.70
CA LEU A 149 11.41 1.03 -2.21
C LEU A 149 11.35 1.20 -0.69
N ALA A 150 10.29 1.86 -0.20
CA ALA A 150 9.96 1.98 1.21
C ALA A 150 8.55 1.44 1.44
N ALA A 151 8.37 0.56 2.45
CA ALA A 151 7.09 -0.09 2.69
C ALA A 151 6.75 -0.33 4.17
N ASN A 152 5.46 -0.20 4.50
CA ASN A 152 4.90 -0.61 5.80
C ASN A 152 4.13 -1.93 5.70
N ARG A 153 4.05 -2.69 6.80
CA ARG A 153 3.15 -3.85 6.94
C ARG A 153 2.25 -3.67 8.15
N ASP A 154 1.03 -3.20 7.92
CA ASP A 154 0.04 -3.03 8.98
C ASP A 154 -0.73 -4.32 9.18
N GLU A 155 -0.69 -4.88 10.38
CA GLU A 155 -1.34 -6.14 10.67
C GLU A 155 -1.75 -6.25 12.15
N PHE A 156 -2.65 -7.19 12.43
CA PHE A 156 -2.94 -7.58 13.81
C PHE A 156 -1.66 -7.96 14.55
N TYR A 157 -1.45 -7.37 15.73
CA TYR A 157 -0.27 -7.60 16.57
C TYR A 157 -0.17 -9.07 17.02
N HIS A 158 -1.31 -9.77 17.13
CA HIS A 158 -1.33 -11.17 17.53
C HIS A 158 -1.02 -12.18 16.41
N ARG A 159 -1.10 -11.79 15.12
CA ARG A 159 -0.85 -12.69 13.97
C ARG A 159 0.62 -13.13 13.96
N PRO A 160 0.96 -14.42 14.06
CA PRO A 160 2.37 -14.84 14.05
C PRO A 160 3.01 -14.58 12.68
N SER A 161 4.30 -14.23 12.68
CA SER A 161 5.09 -13.97 11.46
C SER A 161 6.59 -14.05 11.78
N LYS A 162 7.40 -14.57 10.87
CA LYS A 162 8.87 -14.49 10.95
C LYS A 162 9.32 -13.13 10.38
N ALA A 163 10.33 -12.52 11.01
CA ALA A 163 11.07 -11.39 10.44
C ALA A 163 11.81 -11.81 9.15
N ALA A 164 12.28 -10.83 8.38
CA ALA A 164 13.02 -11.11 7.15
C ALA A 164 14.31 -11.89 7.40
N ASP A 165 14.48 -12.94 6.61
CA ASP A 165 15.64 -13.84 6.59
C ASP A 165 15.68 -14.58 5.24
N PHE A 166 16.81 -15.21 4.90
CA PHE A 166 16.92 -15.95 3.65
C PHE A 166 16.25 -17.34 3.73
N TRP A 167 15.56 -17.72 2.66
CA TRP A 167 14.88 -19.00 2.49
C TRP A 167 14.80 -19.40 1.01
N GLY A 168 14.08 -20.48 0.72
CA GLY A 168 13.94 -21.05 -0.61
C GLY A 168 15.07 -22.00 -0.97
N ASN A 169 15.09 -22.48 -2.21
CA ASN A 169 16.19 -23.32 -2.68
C ASN A 169 17.48 -22.48 -2.68
N ASN A 170 18.57 -23.05 -2.17
CA ASN A 170 19.88 -22.38 -2.04
C ASN A 170 19.87 -21.06 -1.23
N ASN A 171 18.86 -20.83 -0.37
CA ASN A 171 18.69 -19.59 0.41
C ASN A 171 18.63 -18.32 -0.47
N GLU A 172 17.96 -18.42 -1.64
CA GLU A 172 17.97 -17.36 -2.66
C GLU A 172 16.96 -16.23 -2.44
N ILE A 173 15.97 -16.37 -1.54
CA ILE A 173 14.87 -15.42 -1.34
C ILE A 173 14.96 -14.78 0.03
N LEU A 174 14.93 -13.45 0.09
CA LEU A 174 14.84 -12.66 1.31
C LEU A 174 13.43 -12.08 1.47
N SER A 175 12.71 -12.52 2.50
CA SER A 175 11.42 -11.94 2.90
C SER A 175 11.09 -12.27 4.35
N GLY A 176 10.25 -11.46 4.99
CA GLY A 176 9.47 -11.93 6.14
C GLY A 176 8.50 -13.02 5.70
N LEU A 177 7.98 -13.82 6.64
CA LEU A 177 7.03 -14.90 6.35
C LEU A 177 5.80 -14.83 7.27
N ASP A 178 4.63 -15.07 6.70
CA ASP A 178 3.41 -15.32 7.45
C ASP A 178 3.49 -16.71 8.10
N MET A 179 3.07 -16.79 9.36
CA MET A 179 3.10 -18.03 10.16
C MET A 179 1.72 -18.35 10.76
N GLU A 180 0.67 -17.68 10.27
CA GLU A 180 -0.72 -17.95 10.62
C GLU A 180 -1.19 -19.30 10.03
N GLU A 181 -2.01 -20.03 10.79
CA GLU A 181 -2.45 -21.39 10.44
C GLU A 181 -3.21 -21.43 9.11
N GLY A 182 -2.75 -22.27 8.18
CA GLY A 182 -3.25 -22.35 6.82
C GLY A 182 -2.87 -21.16 5.92
N LYS A 183 -1.85 -20.37 6.29
CA LYS A 183 -1.28 -19.24 5.53
C LYS A 183 0.27 -19.25 5.56
N GLU A 184 0.86 -20.29 6.10
CA GLU A 184 2.30 -20.43 6.34
C GLU A 184 3.12 -20.33 5.04
N GLY A 185 4.24 -19.61 5.09
CA GLY A 185 5.11 -19.45 3.92
C GLY A 185 4.61 -18.43 2.88
N GLY A 186 3.42 -17.85 3.06
CA GLY A 186 3.03 -16.65 2.33
C GLY A 186 3.85 -15.43 2.76
N THR A 187 4.03 -14.44 1.87
CA THR A 187 4.70 -13.18 2.20
C THR A 187 4.00 -11.95 1.61
N TRP A 188 4.42 -10.77 2.07
CA TRP A 188 3.89 -9.44 1.69
C TRP A 188 4.91 -8.62 0.89
N LEU A 189 6.20 -8.84 1.11
CA LEU A 189 7.30 -8.16 0.45
C LEU A 189 8.51 -9.09 0.47
N GLY A 190 9.14 -9.28 -0.69
CA GLY A 190 10.41 -9.98 -0.77
C GLY A 190 11.17 -9.68 -2.04
N ILE A 191 12.45 -10.05 -2.03
CA ILE A 191 13.37 -9.97 -3.16
C ILE A 191 14.25 -11.21 -3.19
N SER A 192 14.49 -11.74 -4.38
CA SER A 192 15.43 -12.84 -4.62
C SER A 192 16.78 -12.33 -5.08
N THR A 193 17.84 -13.11 -4.82
CA THR A 193 19.17 -12.87 -5.40
C THR A 193 19.16 -12.94 -6.92
N ARG A 194 18.14 -13.58 -7.53
CA ARG A 194 17.88 -13.61 -8.98
C ARG A 194 17.13 -12.38 -9.52
N GLY A 195 16.95 -11.33 -8.72
CA GLY A 195 16.37 -10.05 -9.16
C GLY A 195 14.84 -9.99 -9.18
N LYS A 196 14.12 -11.08 -8.94
CA LYS A 196 12.66 -11.04 -8.76
C LYS A 196 12.32 -10.36 -7.43
N LEU A 197 11.53 -9.29 -7.48
CA LEU A 197 10.97 -8.57 -6.33
C LEU A 197 9.44 -8.52 -6.45
N ALA A 198 8.72 -8.68 -5.34
CA ALA A 198 7.27 -8.47 -5.34
C ALA A 198 6.75 -7.94 -4.00
N ALA A 199 5.66 -7.16 -4.07
CA ALA A 199 5.02 -6.46 -2.97
C ALA A 199 3.49 -6.53 -3.09
N LEU A 200 2.78 -6.83 -1.98
CA LEU A 200 1.32 -7.00 -1.98
C LEU A 200 0.62 -6.16 -0.90
N THR A 201 -0.37 -5.38 -1.32
CA THR A 201 -1.26 -4.61 -0.43
C THR A 201 -2.68 -5.17 -0.50
N ASN A 202 -3.40 -5.23 0.64
CA ASN A 202 -4.84 -5.51 0.60
C ASN A 202 -5.59 -4.29 0.04
N TYR A 203 -6.59 -4.49 -0.80
CA TYR A 203 -7.57 -3.44 -1.10
C TYR A 203 -8.57 -3.32 0.09
N LEU A 204 -8.89 -2.10 0.52
CA LEU A 204 -9.87 -1.81 1.56
C LEU A 204 -11.28 -2.08 0.99
N GLN A 205 -11.89 -3.18 1.40
CA GLN A 205 -13.26 -3.56 1.05
C GLN A 205 -14.05 -4.00 2.29
N PRO A 206 -15.27 -3.49 2.50
CA PRO A 206 -16.03 -3.70 3.74
C PRO A 206 -16.50 -5.13 3.96
N ARG A 207 -16.64 -5.90 2.87
CA ARG A 207 -17.07 -7.29 2.88
C ARG A 207 -15.90 -8.15 2.44
N LEU A 208 -15.53 -9.13 3.26
CA LEU A 208 -14.51 -10.12 2.96
C LEU A 208 -15.19 -11.47 2.75
N ASP A 209 -14.85 -12.14 1.66
CA ASP A 209 -15.13 -13.55 1.49
C ASP A 209 -14.22 -14.35 2.45
N ARG A 210 -14.74 -15.41 3.06
CA ARG A 210 -14.00 -16.27 3.98
C ARG A 210 -13.36 -17.47 3.29
N GLU A 211 -13.90 -17.88 2.15
CA GLU A 211 -13.44 -19.04 1.38
C GLU A 211 -12.38 -18.65 0.33
N ALA A 212 -12.14 -17.34 0.14
CA ALA A 212 -11.16 -16.81 -0.79
C ALA A 212 -9.70 -17.14 -0.40
N ARG A 213 -8.86 -17.35 -1.41
CA ARG A 213 -7.47 -17.81 -1.27
C ARG A 213 -6.56 -16.83 -0.51
N GLY A 214 -5.51 -17.37 0.10
CA GLY A 214 -4.51 -16.61 0.84
C GLY A 214 -3.61 -15.81 -0.09
N ARG A 215 -3.74 -14.48 -0.10
CA ARG A 215 -3.00 -13.59 -1.01
C ARG A 215 -1.46 -13.68 -0.90
N GLY A 216 -0.92 -14.01 0.26
CA GLY A 216 0.53 -14.08 0.47
C GLY A 216 1.24 -15.14 -0.38
N GLU A 217 0.50 -16.15 -0.85
CA GLU A 217 1.02 -17.17 -1.78
C GLU A 217 1.43 -16.53 -3.13
N LEU A 218 0.77 -15.45 -3.56
CA LEU A 218 1.03 -14.78 -4.83
C LEU A 218 2.42 -14.15 -4.89
N VAL A 219 2.94 -13.69 -3.74
CA VAL A 219 4.28 -13.11 -3.63
C VAL A 219 5.32 -14.22 -3.56
N SER A 220 5.14 -15.20 -2.66
CA SER A 220 6.07 -16.34 -2.51
C SER A 220 6.22 -17.17 -3.79
N HIS A 221 5.14 -17.35 -4.56
CA HIS A 221 5.14 -18.06 -5.84
C HIS A 221 5.77 -17.23 -6.98
N PHE A 222 5.75 -15.89 -6.93
CA PHE A 222 6.54 -15.07 -7.87
C PHE A 222 8.03 -15.16 -7.58
N LEU A 223 8.41 -15.08 -6.30
CA LEU A 223 9.82 -15.09 -5.87
C LEU A 223 10.52 -16.45 -6.10
N THR A 224 9.75 -17.54 -6.24
CA THR A 224 10.26 -18.90 -6.50
C THR A 224 10.20 -19.33 -7.97
N THR A 225 9.34 -18.73 -8.79
CA THR A 225 9.17 -19.12 -10.21
C THR A 225 10.19 -18.46 -11.13
N ASP A 226 10.32 -18.96 -12.36
CA ASP A 226 11.18 -18.36 -13.41
C ASP A 226 10.39 -17.43 -14.35
N VAL A 227 9.06 -17.47 -14.32
CA VAL A 227 8.15 -16.67 -15.17
C VAL A 227 8.34 -15.17 -14.93
N ASP A 228 8.39 -14.38 -16.01
CA ASP A 228 8.51 -12.91 -15.96
C ASP A 228 7.29 -12.23 -15.30
N SER A 229 7.51 -11.06 -14.73
CA SER A 229 6.52 -10.24 -14.01
C SER A 229 5.23 -10.00 -14.81
N LEU A 230 5.31 -9.69 -16.10
CA LEU A 230 4.12 -9.40 -16.90
C LEU A 230 3.31 -10.68 -17.19
N SER A 231 3.96 -11.76 -17.63
CA SER A 231 3.32 -13.06 -17.83
C SER A 231 2.74 -13.62 -16.53
N TYR A 232 3.44 -13.41 -15.41
CA TYR A 232 2.98 -13.82 -14.09
C TYR A 232 1.71 -13.07 -13.67
N LEU A 233 1.71 -11.74 -13.76
CA LEU A 233 0.52 -10.95 -13.43
C LEU A 233 -0.64 -11.23 -14.39
N LYS A 234 -0.37 -11.57 -15.66
CA LYS A 234 -1.42 -12.03 -16.59
C LYS A 234 -2.05 -13.32 -16.12
N LYS A 235 -1.28 -14.31 -15.67
CA LYS A 235 -1.85 -15.52 -15.04
C LYS A 235 -2.69 -15.16 -13.82
N VAL A 236 -2.14 -14.35 -12.90
CA VAL A 236 -2.82 -13.91 -11.67
C VAL A 236 -4.11 -13.14 -11.97
N SER A 237 -4.20 -12.40 -13.07
CA SER A 237 -5.42 -11.69 -13.46
C SER A 237 -6.59 -12.63 -13.73
N THR A 238 -6.35 -13.74 -14.44
CA THR A 238 -7.38 -14.77 -14.73
C THR A 238 -7.90 -15.45 -13.46
N GLU A 239 -7.02 -15.68 -12.48
CA GLU A 239 -7.36 -16.25 -11.16
C GLU A 239 -7.80 -15.17 -10.14
N GLY A 240 -7.80 -13.89 -10.50
CA GLY A 240 -7.96 -12.76 -9.57
C GLY A 240 -9.30 -12.72 -8.83
N HIS A 241 -10.32 -13.41 -9.35
CA HIS A 241 -11.63 -13.57 -8.74
C HIS A 241 -11.64 -14.53 -7.53
N LEU A 242 -10.60 -15.36 -7.36
CA LEU A 242 -10.46 -16.31 -6.25
C LEU A 242 -9.95 -15.68 -4.94
N TYR A 243 -9.68 -14.36 -4.95
CA TYR A 243 -9.05 -13.63 -3.86
C TYR A 243 -9.89 -12.44 -3.40
N ASN A 244 -9.87 -12.16 -2.09
CA ASN A 244 -10.26 -10.85 -1.58
C ASN A 244 -9.40 -9.75 -2.22
N GLY A 245 -9.94 -8.53 -2.31
CA GLY A 245 -9.32 -7.42 -3.02
C GLY A 245 -7.85 -7.20 -2.66
N PHE A 246 -6.99 -7.03 -3.67
CA PHE A 246 -5.55 -6.87 -3.51
C PHE A 246 -4.94 -6.04 -4.63
N ASN A 247 -3.73 -5.58 -4.36
CA ASN A 247 -2.78 -5.04 -5.31
C ASN A 247 -1.49 -5.87 -5.25
N LEU A 248 -0.86 -6.11 -6.39
CA LEU A 248 0.40 -6.83 -6.50
C LEU A 248 1.31 -6.07 -7.46
N ILE A 249 2.47 -5.67 -6.95
CA ILE A 249 3.62 -5.25 -7.76
C ILE A 249 4.52 -6.46 -7.91
N ALA A 250 4.96 -6.74 -9.14
CA ALA A 250 5.95 -7.75 -9.46
C ALA A 250 7.02 -7.14 -10.38
N ALA A 251 8.29 -7.40 -10.11
CA ALA A 251 9.41 -6.81 -10.83
C ALA A 251 10.50 -7.85 -11.11
N ASP A 252 11.11 -7.76 -12.29
CA ASP A 252 12.35 -8.43 -12.65
C ASP A 252 13.45 -7.37 -12.75
N LEU A 253 14.38 -7.37 -11.80
CA LEU A 253 15.52 -6.44 -11.76
C LEU A 253 16.74 -7.08 -12.43
N SER A 254 17.39 -6.36 -13.35
CA SER A 254 18.55 -6.87 -14.09
C SER A 254 19.48 -5.75 -14.57
N THR A 255 20.75 -5.86 -14.21
CA THR A 255 21.85 -5.04 -14.73
C THR A 255 22.12 -5.28 -16.22
N ALA A 256 21.74 -6.45 -16.76
CA ALA A 256 22.02 -6.85 -18.14
C ALA A 256 20.83 -6.64 -19.10
N LYS A 257 19.59 -6.70 -18.60
CA LYS A 257 18.35 -6.62 -19.41
C LYS A 257 17.54 -5.35 -19.17
N GLY A 258 17.89 -4.56 -18.16
CA GLY A 258 17.05 -3.50 -17.63
C GLY A 258 16.01 -4.03 -16.65
N ASP A 259 15.46 -3.13 -15.83
CA ASP A 259 14.48 -3.48 -14.80
C ASP A 259 13.05 -3.34 -15.33
N VAL A 260 12.25 -4.39 -15.23
CA VAL A 260 10.83 -4.39 -15.61
C VAL A 260 9.98 -4.45 -14.35
N VAL A 261 9.12 -3.45 -14.13
CA VAL A 261 8.18 -3.38 -13.00
C VAL A 261 6.76 -3.38 -13.52
N CYS A 262 5.91 -4.28 -12.99
CA CYS A 262 4.51 -4.41 -13.39
C CYS A 262 3.58 -4.32 -12.18
N TYR A 263 2.36 -3.83 -12.40
CA TYR A 263 1.29 -3.70 -11.41
C TYR A 263 0.00 -4.39 -11.87
N TYR A 264 -0.69 -5.01 -10.92
CA TYR A 264 -2.07 -5.48 -11.07
C TYR A 264 -2.86 -5.25 -9.77
N GLY A 265 -4.15 -4.93 -9.90
CA GLY A 265 -5.07 -4.91 -8.76
C GLY A 265 -6.43 -5.46 -9.16
N ASN A 266 -6.89 -6.53 -8.51
CA ASN A 266 -8.11 -7.26 -8.90
C ASN A 266 -9.44 -6.52 -8.62
N ARG A 267 -9.37 -5.20 -8.37
CA ARG A 267 -10.48 -4.26 -8.23
C ARG A 267 -10.42 -3.10 -9.25
N GLY A 268 -9.41 -3.10 -10.12
CA GLY A 268 -9.23 -2.13 -11.22
C GLY A 268 -9.44 -2.78 -12.58
N ASP A 269 -8.63 -2.38 -13.55
CA ASP A 269 -8.66 -2.93 -14.91
C ASP A 269 -8.25 -4.42 -14.93
N PRO A 270 -8.78 -5.21 -15.89
CA PRO A 270 -8.56 -6.66 -15.93
C PRO A 270 -7.16 -7.06 -16.43
N GLU A 271 -6.46 -6.19 -17.16
CA GLU A 271 -5.10 -6.45 -17.65
C GLU A 271 -4.05 -5.80 -16.72
N PRO A 272 -2.93 -6.48 -16.44
CA PRO A 272 -1.80 -5.88 -15.73
C PRO A 272 -1.06 -4.87 -16.60
N VAL A 273 -0.46 -3.86 -15.97
CA VAL A 273 0.29 -2.78 -16.64
C VAL A 273 1.77 -2.85 -16.31
N VAL A 274 2.62 -2.56 -17.30
CA VAL A 274 4.03 -2.24 -17.08
C VAL A 274 4.12 -0.79 -16.62
N LEU A 275 4.84 -0.53 -15.54
CA LEU A 275 5.09 0.81 -15.03
C LEU A 275 6.26 1.44 -15.78
N ALA A 276 6.12 2.72 -16.14
CA ALA A 276 7.24 3.51 -16.67
C ALA A 276 8.10 4.03 -15.50
N PRO A 277 9.41 4.31 -15.72
CA PRO A 277 10.26 4.87 -14.67
C PRO A 277 9.72 6.17 -14.08
N GLY A 278 9.68 6.25 -12.76
CA GLY A 278 9.12 7.36 -12.00
C GLY A 278 8.83 6.97 -10.56
N THR A 279 8.15 7.85 -9.81
CA THR A 279 7.81 7.62 -8.41
C THR A 279 6.33 7.26 -8.24
N TYR A 280 6.06 6.13 -7.59
CA TYR A 280 4.71 5.60 -7.35
C TYR A 280 4.41 5.47 -5.86
N GLY A 281 3.14 5.68 -5.51
CA GLY A 281 2.53 5.36 -4.23
C GLY A 281 1.38 4.38 -4.41
N LEU A 282 1.34 3.35 -3.56
CA LEU A 282 0.29 2.35 -3.49
C LEU A 282 -0.13 2.15 -2.04
N SER A 283 -1.42 2.22 -1.73
CA SER A 283 -1.97 1.97 -0.39
C SER A 283 -3.06 0.89 -0.45
N ASN A 284 -4.10 0.93 0.39
CA ASN A 284 -5.24 0.01 0.33
C ASN A 284 -6.27 0.34 -0.77
N ALA A 285 -5.84 0.98 -1.85
CA ALA A 285 -6.67 1.35 -2.99
C ALA A 285 -5.92 0.96 -4.27
N LEU A 286 -6.45 1.34 -5.44
CA LEU A 286 -5.68 1.14 -6.68
C LEU A 286 -4.45 2.08 -6.70
N LEU A 287 -3.47 1.77 -7.55
CA LEU A 287 -2.25 2.56 -7.72
C LEU A 287 -2.57 4.06 -7.92
N GLU A 288 -1.81 4.94 -7.27
CA GLU A 288 -2.01 6.41 -7.28
C GLU A 288 -3.42 6.91 -6.85
N THR A 289 -4.26 6.09 -6.21
CA THR A 289 -5.53 6.60 -5.65
C THR A 289 -5.23 7.68 -4.59
N PRO A 290 -5.77 8.91 -4.69
CA PRO A 290 -5.31 10.07 -3.91
C PRO A 290 -5.88 10.09 -2.48
N TRP A 291 -5.53 9.07 -1.69
CA TRP A 291 -5.61 9.10 -0.23
C TRP A 291 -4.62 10.14 0.28
N ARG A 292 -5.04 11.05 1.17
CA ARG A 292 -4.20 12.15 1.64
C ARG A 292 -2.92 11.66 2.31
N LYS A 293 -3.01 10.55 3.07
CA LYS A 293 -1.83 9.90 3.67
C LYS A 293 -0.79 9.47 2.64
N LEU A 294 -1.25 9.05 1.46
CA LEU A 294 -0.40 8.56 0.39
C LEU A 294 0.25 9.72 -0.34
N CYS A 295 -0.50 10.79 -0.62
CA CYS A 295 0.07 12.04 -1.15
C CYS A 295 1.10 12.65 -0.20
N PHE A 296 0.80 12.70 1.10
CA PHE A 296 1.70 13.21 2.15
C PHE A 296 2.95 12.35 2.30
N GLY A 297 2.80 11.02 2.47
CA GLY A 297 3.93 10.10 2.53
C GLY A 297 4.81 10.16 1.27
N LYS A 298 4.19 10.22 0.08
CA LYS A 298 4.89 10.35 -1.20
C LYS A 298 5.66 11.67 -1.32
N GLN A 299 5.14 12.78 -0.78
CA GLN A 299 5.87 14.03 -0.69
C GLN A 299 7.11 13.88 0.21
N LEU A 300 6.95 13.38 1.44
CA LEU A 300 8.05 13.18 2.38
C LEU A 300 9.12 12.22 1.82
N PHE A 301 8.69 11.16 1.13
CA PHE A 301 9.58 10.23 0.44
C PHE A 301 10.36 10.91 -0.70
N LEU A 302 9.71 11.74 -1.52
CA LEU A 302 10.38 12.53 -2.55
C LEU A 302 11.40 13.50 -1.96
N GLU A 303 11.06 14.22 -0.88
CA GLU A 303 11.99 15.14 -0.18
C GLU A 303 13.26 14.44 0.36
N VAL A 304 13.18 13.14 0.64
CA VAL A 304 14.33 12.30 1.03
C VAL A 304 15.09 11.77 -0.18
N VAL A 305 14.39 11.33 -1.24
CA VAL A 305 15.00 10.83 -2.48
C VAL A 305 15.74 11.94 -3.24
N GLU A 306 15.21 13.16 -3.31
CA GLU A 306 15.89 14.34 -3.89
C GLU A 306 17.22 14.66 -3.20
N ARG A 307 17.46 14.14 -1.98
CA ARG A 307 18.69 14.33 -1.20
C ARG A 307 19.61 13.11 -1.23
N SER A 308 19.23 12.01 -1.88
CA SER A 308 19.94 10.72 -1.75
C SER A 308 21.39 10.76 -2.24
N GLU A 309 21.71 11.57 -3.26
CA GLU A 309 23.07 11.73 -3.77
C GLU A 309 24.03 12.37 -2.75
N ALA A 310 23.51 13.17 -1.81
CA ALA A 310 24.28 13.86 -0.77
C ALA A 310 24.33 13.11 0.57
N LEU A 311 23.68 11.95 0.68
CA LEU A 311 23.49 11.21 1.93
C LEU A 311 24.27 9.89 1.94
N PRO A 312 24.99 9.55 3.03
CA PRO A 312 25.44 8.19 3.28
C PRO A 312 24.25 7.21 3.27
N LYS A 313 24.47 6.00 2.74
CA LYS A 313 23.42 4.96 2.59
C LYS A 313 22.60 4.75 3.86
N ASP A 314 23.26 4.63 5.01
CA ASP A 314 22.61 4.39 6.30
C ASP A 314 21.75 5.58 6.75
N ALA A 315 22.13 6.81 6.40
CA ALA A 315 21.37 8.03 6.68
C ALA A 315 20.18 8.21 5.73
N LEU A 316 20.25 7.68 4.50
CA LEU A 316 19.12 7.55 3.59
C LEU A 316 18.12 6.51 4.12
N VAL A 317 18.59 5.33 4.52
CA VAL A 317 17.75 4.28 5.13
C VAL A 317 17.06 4.80 6.40
N ALA A 318 17.78 5.51 7.28
CA ALA A 318 17.21 6.13 8.48
C ALA A 318 16.06 7.10 8.15
N GLN A 319 16.27 8.05 7.22
CA GLN A 319 15.23 9.00 6.82
C GLN A 319 14.03 8.31 6.15
N LEU A 320 14.24 7.26 5.35
CA LEU A 320 13.14 6.46 4.79
C LEU A 320 12.36 5.72 5.89
N LEU A 321 13.04 5.20 6.91
CA LEU A 321 12.39 4.60 8.08
C LEU A 321 11.63 5.64 8.93
N ASP A 322 12.11 6.89 9.02
CA ASP A 322 11.40 7.98 9.69
C ASP A 322 10.10 8.36 8.95
N VAL A 323 10.14 8.45 7.62
CA VAL A 323 8.93 8.65 6.79
C VAL A 323 7.93 7.50 7.00
N LEU A 324 8.40 6.26 7.00
CA LEU A 324 7.58 5.07 7.26
C LEU A 324 7.03 5.01 8.70
N ASN A 325 7.64 5.70 9.66
CA ASN A 325 7.17 5.81 11.05
C ASN A 325 6.34 7.08 11.33
N ASN A 326 5.98 7.87 10.31
CA ASN A 326 5.17 9.07 10.50
C ASN A 326 3.70 8.73 10.88
N GLU A 327 3.31 9.08 12.10
CA GLU A 327 1.98 8.82 12.68
C GLU A 327 0.97 9.98 12.48
N GLU A 328 1.28 10.98 11.64
CA GLU A 328 0.43 12.15 11.40
C GLU A 328 -0.80 11.80 10.54
N ALA A 329 -1.98 11.79 11.16
CA ALA A 329 -3.24 11.43 10.52
C ALA A 329 -3.79 12.54 9.61
N GLN A 330 -3.74 12.32 8.30
CA GLN A 330 -4.10 13.28 7.24
C GLN A 330 -5.61 13.40 7.02
N LEU A 331 -6.32 13.96 8.01
CA LEU A 331 -7.79 14.03 8.04
C LEU A 331 -8.35 15.43 7.71
N PRO A 332 -9.64 15.53 7.26
CA PRO A 332 -10.47 14.43 6.75
C PRO A 332 -9.92 13.90 5.43
N ASP A 333 -10.14 12.61 5.13
CA ASP A 333 -9.70 12.00 3.86
C ASP A 333 -10.91 11.54 3.04
N PRO A 334 -11.37 12.37 2.08
CA PRO A 334 -12.55 12.04 1.26
C PRO A 334 -12.38 10.78 0.41
N ALA A 335 -11.15 10.33 0.11
CA ALA A 335 -10.92 9.13 -0.69
C ALA A 335 -11.04 7.87 0.17
N ILE A 336 -10.45 7.86 1.37
CA ILE A 336 -10.66 6.82 2.38
C ILE A 336 -12.15 6.75 2.77
N GLU A 337 -12.79 7.89 3.02
CA GLU A 337 -14.23 7.96 3.34
C GLU A 337 -15.12 7.47 2.19
N SER A 338 -14.78 7.82 0.94
CA SER A 338 -15.53 7.41 -0.26
C SER A 338 -15.41 5.92 -0.57
N GLN A 339 -14.24 5.31 -0.34
CA GLN A 339 -14.04 3.86 -0.50
C GLN A 339 -14.56 3.09 0.74
N GLY A 340 -14.48 3.70 1.91
CA GLY A 340 -14.79 3.11 3.21
C GLY A 340 -16.22 3.25 3.71
N ARG A 341 -17.19 3.70 2.90
CA ARG A 341 -18.55 4.11 3.33
C ARG A 341 -19.35 3.10 4.17
N GLU A 342 -19.06 1.80 4.07
CA GLU A 342 -19.70 0.74 4.88
C GLU A 342 -18.99 0.47 6.23
N TYR A 343 -17.84 1.09 6.49
CA TYR A 343 -17.13 1.05 7.78
C TYR A 343 -17.60 2.18 8.71
N VAL A 344 -17.39 2.01 10.01
CA VAL A 344 -17.56 3.10 10.98
C VAL A 344 -16.36 4.05 10.96
N GLN A 345 -16.63 5.36 11.01
CA GLN A 345 -15.61 6.42 10.92
C GLN A 345 -14.37 6.21 11.83
N PRO A 346 -14.47 5.74 13.10
CA PRO A 346 -13.31 5.51 13.96
C PRO A 346 -12.37 4.37 13.51
N ILE A 347 -12.74 3.58 12.50
CA ILE A 347 -11.85 2.65 11.81
C ILE A 347 -11.12 3.38 10.69
N LEU A 348 -11.83 4.18 9.89
CA LEU A 348 -11.24 4.93 8.77
C LEU A 348 -10.20 5.97 9.23
N SER A 349 -10.47 6.69 10.33
CA SER A 349 -9.52 7.65 10.90
C SER A 349 -8.19 7.05 11.33
N LYS A 350 -8.13 5.73 11.60
CA LYS A 350 -6.89 5.02 11.95
C LYS A 350 -6.03 4.71 10.74
N TYR A 351 -6.65 4.52 9.57
CA TYR A 351 -5.94 4.30 8.31
C TYR A 351 -5.43 5.59 7.69
N ALA A 352 -5.60 6.77 8.31
CA ALA A 352 -5.25 8.06 7.71
C ALA A 352 -3.79 8.53 7.93
N ALA A 353 -2.94 7.74 8.60
CA ALA A 353 -1.50 7.98 8.76
C ALA A 353 -0.68 7.00 7.90
N VAL A 354 0.58 7.33 7.63
CA VAL A 354 1.54 6.42 6.96
C VAL A 354 1.86 5.26 7.91
N CYS A 355 2.18 5.59 9.16
CA CYS A 355 2.35 4.64 10.25
C CYS A 355 1.04 4.46 11.01
N VAL A 356 0.37 3.32 10.84
CA VAL A 356 -0.90 3.01 11.52
C VAL A 356 -0.64 2.56 12.96
N ARG A 357 -1.31 3.19 13.93
CA ARG A 357 -1.30 2.79 15.35
C ARG A 357 -2.70 2.59 15.91
N CYS A 358 -3.00 1.39 16.40
CA CYS A 358 -4.26 1.11 17.08
C CYS A 358 -4.07 0.10 18.23
N PRO A 359 -5.04 -0.04 19.15
CA PRO A 359 -5.15 -1.21 20.00
C PRO A 359 -5.30 -2.49 19.16
N GLY A 360 -4.30 -3.38 19.21
CA GLY A 360 -4.32 -4.71 18.58
C GLY A 360 -4.01 -4.79 17.08
N TYR A 361 -3.85 -3.67 16.38
CA TYR A 361 -3.58 -3.60 14.93
C TYR A 361 -2.77 -2.35 14.59
N GLY A 362 -1.85 -2.45 13.64
CA GLY A 362 -1.07 -1.32 13.13
C GLY A 362 0.20 -1.77 12.43
N THR A 363 1.06 -0.81 12.05
CA THR A 363 2.36 -1.07 11.42
C THR A 363 3.21 -1.97 12.32
N ARG A 364 3.59 -3.15 11.84
CA ARG A 364 4.44 -4.13 12.54
C ARG A 364 5.81 -4.30 11.93
N THR A 365 5.97 -3.87 10.69
CA THR A 365 7.22 -3.95 9.95
C THR A 365 7.34 -2.70 9.09
N ASN A 366 8.50 -2.05 9.12
CA ASN A 366 8.94 -1.11 8.10
C ASN A 366 10.04 -1.83 7.30
N THR A 367 10.02 -1.74 5.97
CA THR A 367 11.06 -2.32 5.12
C THR A 367 11.55 -1.27 4.12
N VAL A 368 12.86 -1.13 3.99
CA VAL A 368 13.53 -0.32 2.97
C VAL A 368 14.37 -1.25 2.10
N ILE A 369 14.19 -1.17 0.78
CA ILE A 369 15.01 -1.88 -0.20
C ILE A 369 15.64 -0.85 -1.12
N LEU A 370 16.96 -0.77 -1.10
CA LEU A 370 17.77 0.02 -2.04
C LEU A 370 18.45 -0.94 -3.00
N VAL A 371 18.49 -0.61 -4.29
CA VAL A 371 19.35 -1.29 -5.28
C VAL A 371 20.14 -0.25 -6.05
N ASP A 372 21.47 -0.35 -5.97
CA ASP A 372 22.39 0.55 -6.68
C ASP A 372 22.52 0.21 -8.17
N ALA A 373 23.17 1.10 -8.94
CA ALA A 373 23.35 0.90 -10.38
C ALA A 373 24.15 -0.37 -10.74
N ASP A 374 25.01 -0.86 -9.83
CA ASP A 374 25.79 -2.09 -9.94
C ASP A 374 24.96 -3.36 -9.65
N GLY A 375 23.77 -3.22 -9.05
CA GLY A 375 22.92 -4.32 -8.62
C GLY A 375 23.23 -4.85 -7.22
N HIS A 376 23.89 -4.08 -6.35
CA HIS A 376 23.92 -4.40 -4.92
C HIS A 376 22.60 -4.00 -4.27
N VAL A 377 22.03 -4.92 -3.51
CA VAL A 377 20.81 -4.74 -2.73
C VAL A 377 21.19 -4.48 -1.27
N THR A 378 20.65 -3.41 -0.68
CA THR A 378 20.56 -3.22 0.77
C THR A 378 19.09 -3.36 1.16
N PHE A 379 18.78 -4.42 1.91
CA PHE A 379 17.45 -4.68 2.45
C PHE A 379 17.51 -4.46 3.97
N THR A 380 16.81 -3.45 4.47
CA THR A 380 16.69 -3.17 5.91
C THR A 380 15.26 -3.38 6.35
N GLU A 381 15.04 -4.25 7.34
CA GLU A 381 13.74 -4.45 7.99
C GLU A 381 13.80 -3.98 9.44
N ARG A 382 12.85 -3.14 9.84
CA ARG A 382 12.56 -2.82 11.24
C ARG A 382 11.26 -3.51 11.64
N SER A 383 11.33 -4.50 12.52
CA SER A 383 10.19 -5.38 12.88
C SER A 383 9.84 -5.33 14.37
N MET A 384 8.55 -5.32 14.68
CA MET A 384 7.99 -5.21 16.03
C MET A 384 8.17 -6.52 16.81
N LEU A 385 8.87 -6.46 17.95
CA LEU A 385 9.09 -7.60 18.85
C LEU A 385 7.92 -7.76 19.85
N ASP A 386 7.68 -9.00 20.28
CA ASP A 386 6.77 -9.40 21.37
C ASP A 386 5.36 -8.79 21.40
N LYS A 387 4.91 -8.26 20.25
CA LYS A 387 3.61 -7.57 20.06
C LYS A 387 3.53 -6.22 20.79
N ASP A 388 4.67 -5.67 21.20
CA ASP A 388 4.81 -4.37 21.85
C ASP A 388 5.18 -3.30 20.79
N PRO A 389 4.32 -2.29 20.54
CA PRO A 389 4.59 -1.24 19.55
C PRO A 389 5.76 -0.31 19.90
N PHE A 390 6.37 -0.45 21.08
CA PHE A 390 7.57 0.29 21.47
C PHE A 390 8.86 -0.57 21.35
N CYS A 391 8.76 -1.90 21.21
CA CYS A 391 9.90 -2.79 21.08
C CYS A 391 10.14 -3.18 19.61
N TRP A 392 11.32 -2.85 19.07
CA TRP A 392 11.65 -3.07 17.67
C TRP A 392 13.07 -3.61 17.51
N GLU A 393 13.21 -4.61 16.65
CA GLU A 393 14.50 -5.03 16.11
C GLU A 393 14.74 -4.37 14.74
N THR A 394 15.99 -4.23 14.32
CA THR A 394 16.34 -3.79 12.96
C THR A 394 17.43 -4.69 12.41
N SER A 395 17.14 -5.39 11.31
CA SER A 395 18.11 -6.18 10.56
C SER A 395 18.42 -5.50 9.23
N THR A 396 19.66 -5.65 8.76
CA THR A 396 20.07 -5.27 7.40
C THR A 396 20.79 -6.44 6.76
N HIS A 397 20.38 -6.79 5.54
CA HIS A 397 20.97 -7.83 4.72
C HIS A 397 21.46 -7.19 3.41
N GLU A 398 22.68 -7.53 3.00
CA GLU A 398 23.29 -7.01 1.78
C GLU A 398 23.75 -8.15 0.87
N PHE A 399 23.45 -8.04 -0.42
CA PHE A 399 23.83 -9.03 -1.43
C PHE A 399 23.91 -8.36 -2.82
N ARG A 400 24.43 -9.07 -3.83
CA ARG A 400 24.42 -8.60 -5.22
C ARG A 400 23.46 -9.44 -6.05
N LEU A 401 22.74 -8.80 -6.97
CA LEU A 401 21.89 -9.49 -7.94
C LEU A 401 22.74 -10.37 -8.88
N GLN A 402 22.24 -11.58 -9.11
CA GLN A 402 22.73 -12.51 -10.12
C GLN A 402 22.27 -12.03 -11.50
N SER A 403 23.14 -12.16 -12.52
CA SER A 403 22.95 -11.58 -13.87
C SER A 403 22.35 -12.56 -14.88
#